data_AF-A0A6P7GF35-F1
#
_entry.id   AF-A0A6P7GF35-F1
#
_cell.length_a   1.000
_cell.length_b   1.000
_cell.length_c   1.000
_cell.angle_alpha   90.00
_cell.angle_beta   90.00
_cell.angle_gamma   90.00
#
_symmetry.space_group_name_H-M   'P 1'
#
loop_
_entity.id
_entity.type
_entity.pdbx_description
1 polymer ?
#
loop_
_entity_poly.entity_id
_entity_poly.type
_entity_poly.pdbx_seq_one_letter_code
_entity_poly.pdbx_strand_id
1 'polypeptide(L)'
;YNEINVINPGNRSKWSYPNLPSAQRPQLKSREVQLSTSKSSDDPNLCETERNTSSEDSDPDYKCSLSEPQPFNQKELNDLIRDLNLPKEASEILASRLKEKNLLTPETKITFYRTREKNLLPYFSEEKDLVFCNDVGGILQQIGLKKYQPSDWRLFIDSSKRSLKCVLLHNGNKYGSIPIAHSTTLKEAYANISKVMEKIKYEEHK
;
A
#
# COMPACT_ATOMS: atom_id res chain seq x y z
N TYR A 1 21.48 -10.76 26.07
CA TYR A 1 21.76 -9.79 27.14
C TYR A 1 22.24 -8.52 26.46
N ASN A 2 21.30 -7.68 25.99
CA ASN A 2 20.69 -6.54 26.72
C ASN A 2 21.69 -5.37 26.66
N GLU A 3 21.38 -4.15 26.25
CA GLU A 3 20.13 -3.44 25.99
C GLU A 3 20.50 -2.21 25.13
N ILE A 4 19.55 -1.73 24.34
CA ILE A 4 19.63 -0.43 23.68
C ILE A 4 19.19 0.59 24.73
N ASN A 5 19.92 1.70 24.92
CA ASN A 5 19.31 2.94 25.38
C ASN A 5 20.09 4.19 24.90
N VAL A 6 19.39 4.93 24.05
CA VAL A 6 19.12 6.37 24.10
C VAL A 6 20.32 7.33 24.13
N ILE A 7 20.36 8.10 23.05
CA ILE A 7 21.09 9.35 22.80
C ILE A 7 21.31 10.16 24.09
N ASN A 8 22.58 10.36 24.43
CA ASN A 8 23.02 11.18 25.54
C ASN A 8 22.83 12.68 25.19
N PRO A 9 22.07 13.47 25.96
CA PRO A 9 21.76 14.87 25.65
C PRO A 9 22.96 15.84 25.84
N GLY A 10 24.12 15.36 26.27
CA GLY A 10 25.22 16.20 26.76
C GLY A 10 26.24 16.75 25.75
N ASN A 11 26.11 16.56 24.42
CA ASN A 11 27.23 16.91 23.51
C ASN A 11 26.86 17.51 22.14
N ARG A 12 25.87 18.42 22.09
CA ARG A 12 25.49 19.13 20.86
C ARG A 12 26.52 20.13 20.33
N SER A 13 27.56 20.51 21.09
CA SER A 13 28.50 21.55 20.65
C SER A 13 29.66 21.05 19.78
N LYS A 14 29.84 19.73 19.62
CA LYS A 14 31.06 19.19 18.99
C LYS A 14 30.96 18.92 17.48
N TRP A 15 29.82 19.18 16.86
CA TRP A 15 29.59 18.89 15.45
C TRP A 15 29.26 20.17 14.68
N SER A 16 30.28 20.77 14.06
CA SER A 16 30.13 21.84 13.08
C SER A 16 30.15 21.23 11.68
N TYR A 17 29.03 21.32 10.98
CA TYR A 17 28.92 20.83 9.60
C TYR A 17 29.31 21.95 8.62
N PRO A 18 30.12 21.67 7.59
CA PRO A 18 30.43 22.66 6.57
C PRO A 18 29.18 22.98 5.74
N ASN A 19 28.94 24.27 5.48
CA ASN A 19 27.88 24.71 4.58
C ASN A 19 28.26 24.35 3.14
N LEU A 20 27.57 23.37 2.56
CA LEU A 20 27.68 23.01 1.14
C LEU A 20 26.57 23.71 0.35
N PRO A 21 26.83 24.17 -0.90
CA PRO A 21 25.81 24.82 -1.74
C PRO A 21 24.56 23.97 -1.98
N SER A 22 24.73 22.63 -1.93
CA SER A 22 23.65 21.64 -2.10
C SER A 22 22.83 21.37 -0.84
N ALA A 23 23.23 21.90 0.32
CA ALA A 23 22.60 21.65 1.62
C ALA A 23 22.53 22.95 2.42
N GLN A 24 21.70 23.89 1.99
CA GLN A 24 21.41 25.10 2.75
C GLN A 24 20.31 24.84 3.78
N ARG A 25 20.52 25.28 5.03
CA ARG A 25 19.46 25.28 6.04
C ARG A 25 18.32 26.20 5.59
N PRO A 26 17.05 25.81 5.78
CA PRO A 26 15.93 26.71 5.59
C PRO A 26 16.14 27.95 6.47
N GLN A 27 16.23 29.12 5.84
CA GLN A 27 16.27 30.36 6.59
C GLN A 27 14.87 30.64 7.16
N LEU A 28 14.80 30.81 8.47
CA LEU A 28 13.56 31.18 9.16
C LEU A 28 13.18 32.59 8.68
N LYS A 29 12.21 32.70 7.77
CA LYS A 29 11.60 33.99 7.44
C LYS A 29 10.74 34.40 8.62
N SER A 30 11.25 35.30 9.46
CA SER A 30 10.43 36.08 10.38
C SER A 30 9.58 37.03 9.54
N ARG A 31 8.36 36.60 9.22
CA ARG A 31 7.31 37.52 8.78
C ARG A 31 6.14 37.25 9.69
N GLU A 32 5.76 38.26 10.47
CA GLU A 32 4.55 38.28 11.29
C GLU A 32 3.38 37.79 10.43
N VAL A 33 2.96 36.55 10.66
CA VAL A 33 1.67 36.06 10.18
C VAL A 33 0.71 36.37 11.31
N GLN A 34 -0.14 37.36 11.10
CA GLN A 34 -1.30 37.57 11.96
C GLN A 34 -2.14 36.29 11.91
N LEU A 35 -2.22 35.59 13.05
CA LEU A 35 -3.13 34.47 13.23
C LEU A 35 -4.56 34.98 13.04
N SER A 36 -5.26 34.48 12.02
CA SER A 36 -6.71 34.60 11.94
C SER A 36 -7.33 33.77 13.06
N THR A 37 -7.84 34.46 14.09
CA THR A 37 -8.64 33.90 15.17
C THR A 37 -9.83 33.13 14.62
N SER A 38 -9.85 31.82 14.84
CA SER A 38 -11.03 30.97 14.74
C SER A 38 -12.01 31.37 15.84
N LYS A 39 -13.20 31.86 15.44
CA LYS A 39 -14.31 32.06 16.38
C LYS A 39 -15.02 30.72 16.60
N SER A 40 -14.77 30.14 17.77
CA SER A 40 -15.66 29.18 18.42
C SER A 40 -16.87 29.90 18.98
N SER A 41 -18.05 29.34 18.78
CA SER A 41 -19.22 29.66 19.61
C SER A 41 -20.04 28.38 19.76
N ASP A 42 -19.79 27.69 20.87
CA ASP A 42 -20.74 26.80 21.53
C ASP A 42 -21.75 27.65 22.32
N ASP A 43 -23.05 27.38 22.20
CA ASP A 43 -23.96 27.17 23.35
C ASP A 43 -25.38 26.75 22.89
N PRO A 44 -26.27 26.24 23.77
CA PRO A 44 -27.09 25.07 23.49
C PRO A 44 -28.58 25.41 23.48
N ASN A 45 -29.41 24.64 22.78
CA ASN A 45 -30.79 24.50 23.25
C ASN A 45 -31.45 23.22 22.76
N LEU A 46 -31.86 22.42 23.74
CA LEU A 46 -32.60 21.19 23.61
C LEU A 46 -34.07 21.53 23.35
N CYS A 47 -34.68 20.98 22.29
CA CYS A 47 -36.12 20.73 22.22
C CYS A 47 -36.37 19.63 21.19
N GLU A 48 -36.79 18.46 21.68
CA GLU A 48 -37.43 17.43 20.86
C GLU A 48 -38.66 18.02 20.16
N THR A 49 -38.79 17.81 18.85
CA THR A 49 -40.08 17.70 18.18
C THR A 49 -39.83 17.04 16.82
N GLU A 50 -40.33 15.82 16.65
CA GLU A 50 -40.52 15.27 15.32
C GLU A 50 -41.41 16.21 14.50
N ARG A 51 -40.92 16.65 13.34
CA ARG A 51 -41.74 16.94 12.16
C ARG A 51 -40.84 17.20 10.96
N ASN A 52 -41.02 16.35 9.94
CA ASN A 52 -40.59 16.55 8.56
C ASN A 52 -40.68 18.03 8.16
N THR A 53 -39.54 18.65 7.93
CA THR A 53 -39.40 19.79 7.03
C THR A 53 -38.02 19.72 6.39
N SER A 54 -38.01 19.44 5.10
CA SER A 54 -36.85 19.49 4.23
C SER A 54 -36.26 20.91 4.23
N SER A 55 -35.13 21.10 4.89
CA SER A 55 -34.25 22.23 4.61
C SER A 55 -33.33 21.82 3.47
N GLU A 56 -33.76 22.12 2.24
CA GLU A 56 -32.90 22.11 1.06
C GLU A 56 -31.89 23.25 1.20
N ASP A 57 -30.73 22.95 1.78
CA ASP A 57 -29.51 23.70 1.54
C ASP A 57 -28.87 23.10 0.26
N SER A 58 -29.60 23.22 -0.84
CA SER A 58 -29.21 22.66 -2.14
C SER A 58 -28.18 23.58 -2.77
N ASP A 59 -26.92 23.15 -2.73
CA ASP A 59 -25.84 23.75 -3.52
C ASP A 59 -26.26 23.77 -5.01
N PRO A 60 -26.46 24.96 -5.62
CA PRO A 60 -26.94 25.08 -7.00
C PRO A 60 -25.96 24.51 -8.03
N ASP A 61 -24.69 24.28 -7.66
CA ASP A 61 -23.70 23.64 -8.52
C ASP A 61 -23.70 22.11 -8.40
N TYR A 62 -24.37 21.52 -7.39
CA TYR A 62 -24.45 20.07 -7.23
C TYR A 62 -25.64 19.49 -7.99
N LYS A 63 -25.43 19.21 -9.27
CA LYS A 63 -26.40 18.47 -10.09
C LYS A 63 -26.33 16.97 -9.80
N CYS A 64 -27.11 16.50 -8.83
CA CYS A 64 -27.33 15.07 -8.62
C CYS A 64 -28.13 14.52 -9.81
N SER A 65 -27.42 14.03 -10.82
CA SER A 65 -28.05 13.35 -11.94
C SER A 65 -28.62 12.05 -11.39
N LEU A 66 -29.95 11.92 -11.37
CA LEU A 66 -30.67 10.67 -11.05
C LEU A 66 -30.46 9.63 -12.16
N SER A 67 -29.19 9.30 -12.43
CA SER A 67 -28.81 8.18 -13.28
C SER A 67 -29.27 6.90 -12.61
N GLU A 68 -29.78 5.97 -13.41
CA GLU A 68 -29.98 4.59 -12.97
C GLU A 68 -28.70 4.07 -12.29
N PRO A 69 -28.83 3.24 -11.24
CA PRO A 69 -27.67 2.71 -10.53
C PRO A 69 -26.78 1.95 -11.52
N GLN A 70 -25.56 2.44 -11.72
CA GLN A 70 -24.59 1.79 -12.58
C GLN A 70 -23.96 0.62 -11.82
N PRO A 71 -24.20 -0.63 -12.25
CA PRO A 71 -23.64 -1.78 -11.57
C PRO A 71 -22.15 -1.93 -11.90
N PHE A 72 -21.35 -2.28 -10.89
CA PHE A 72 -19.93 -2.57 -11.07
C PHE A 72 -19.74 -3.85 -11.90
N ASN A 73 -18.87 -3.77 -12.91
CA ASN A 73 -18.32 -4.96 -13.56
C ASN A 73 -17.20 -5.58 -12.70
N GLN A 74 -16.70 -6.77 -13.08
CA GLN A 74 -15.66 -7.47 -12.32
C GLN A 74 -14.37 -6.65 -12.17
N LYS A 75 -13.98 -5.89 -13.20
CA LYS A 75 -12.76 -5.09 -13.18
C LYS A 75 -12.90 -3.90 -12.22
N GLU A 76 -13.99 -3.16 -12.31
CA GLU A 76 -14.27 -2.02 -11.42
C GLU A 76 -14.39 -2.47 -9.97
N LEU A 77 -15.02 -3.63 -9.73
CA LEU A 77 -15.07 -4.21 -8.40
C LEU A 77 -13.67 -4.59 -7.88
N ASN A 78 -12.82 -5.16 -8.73
CA ASN A 78 -11.43 -5.47 -8.38
C ASN A 78 -10.63 -4.20 -8.06
N ASP A 79 -10.83 -3.12 -8.84
CA ASP A 79 -10.19 -1.83 -8.62
C ASP A 79 -10.66 -1.22 -7.28
N LEU A 80 -11.96 -1.22 -6.99
CA LEU A 80 -12.51 -0.76 -5.71
C LEU A 80 -11.92 -1.54 -4.52
N ILE A 81 -11.84 -2.87 -4.63
CA ILE A 81 -11.26 -3.72 -3.58
C ILE A 81 -9.78 -3.44 -3.35
N ARG A 82 -9.03 -3.14 -4.43
CA ARG A 82 -7.63 -2.75 -4.35
C ARG A 82 -7.48 -1.41 -3.64
N ASP A 83 -8.29 -0.43 -4.00
CA ASP A 83 -8.24 0.93 -3.45
C ASP A 83 -8.60 0.94 -1.95
N LEU A 84 -9.54 0.07 -1.55
CA LEU A 84 -9.90 -0.17 -0.15
C LEU A 84 -8.91 -1.10 0.59
N ASN A 85 -7.94 -1.68 -0.12
CA ASN A 85 -6.95 -2.62 0.41
C ASN A 85 -7.56 -3.79 1.23
N LEU A 86 -8.63 -4.40 0.70
CA LEU A 86 -9.37 -5.42 1.45
C LEU A 86 -8.68 -6.81 1.41
N PRO A 87 -8.68 -7.55 2.54
CA PRO A 87 -8.31 -8.97 2.55
C PRO A 87 -9.35 -9.80 1.78
N LYS A 88 -9.02 -11.07 1.47
CA LYS A 88 -9.85 -11.93 0.61
C LYS A 88 -11.27 -12.09 1.15
N GLU A 89 -11.38 -12.32 2.45
CA GLU A 89 -12.63 -12.57 3.16
C GLU A 89 -13.52 -11.31 3.13
N ALA A 90 -12.95 -10.14 3.43
CA ALA A 90 -13.68 -8.87 3.37
C ALA A 90 -14.07 -8.49 1.93
N SER A 91 -13.21 -8.78 0.96
CA SER A 91 -13.49 -8.58 -0.47
C SER A 91 -14.70 -9.40 -0.92
N GLU A 92 -14.77 -10.66 -0.48
CA GLU A 92 -15.89 -11.54 -0.77
C GLU A 92 -17.19 -11.07 -0.10
N ILE A 93 -17.13 -10.68 1.17
CA ILE A 93 -18.28 -10.14 1.90
C ILE A 93 -18.80 -8.89 1.21
N LEU A 94 -17.93 -7.95 0.84
CA LEU A 94 -18.30 -6.74 0.11
C LEU A 94 -19.00 -7.08 -1.21
N ALA A 95 -18.41 -7.97 -2.00
CA ALA A 95 -18.99 -8.42 -3.26
C ALA A 95 -20.37 -9.08 -3.07
N SER A 96 -20.57 -9.85 -2.00
CA SER A 96 -21.88 -10.43 -1.66
C SER A 96 -22.91 -9.35 -1.39
N ARG A 97 -22.58 -8.35 -0.56
CA ARG A 97 -23.50 -7.25 -0.22
C ARG A 97 -23.84 -6.38 -1.41
N LEU A 98 -22.87 -6.11 -2.28
CA LEU A 98 -23.12 -5.38 -3.53
C LEU A 98 -24.04 -6.17 -4.47
N LYS A 99 -23.89 -7.50 -4.53
CA LYS A 99 -24.79 -8.37 -5.30
C LYS A 99 -26.22 -8.35 -4.77
N GLU A 100 -26.41 -8.44 -3.45
CA GLU A 100 -27.72 -8.35 -2.81
C GLU A 100 -28.45 -7.03 -3.09
N LYS A 101 -27.68 -5.96 -3.34
CA LYS A 101 -28.21 -4.63 -3.70
C LYS A 101 -28.35 -4.39 -5.21
N ASN A 102 -28.15 -5.42 -6.04
CA ASN A 102 -28.16 -5.32 -7.51
C ASN A 102 -27.16 -4.29 -8.06
N LEU A 103 -26.04 -4.08 -7.35
CA LEU A 103 -24.99 -3.15 -7.75
C LEU A 103 -23.85 -3.84 -8.51
N LEU A 104 -24.00 -5.11 -8.88
CA LEU A 104 -23.01 -5.86 -9.66
C LEU A 104 -23.63 -6.37 -10.95
N THR A 105 -22.84 -6.40 -12.03
CA THR A 105 -23.26 -7.05 -13.27
C THR A 105 -23.46 -8.56 -13.05
N PRO A 106 -24.39 -9.22 -13.79
CA PRO A 106 -24.68 -10.66 -13.62
C PRO A 106 -23.46 -11.59 -13.80
N GLU A 107 -22.47 -11.15 -14.57
CA GLU A 107 -21.25 -11.90 -14.87
C GLU A 107 -20.21 -11.89 -13.74
N THR A 108 -20.36 -11.02 -12.75
CA THR A 108 -19.40 -10.83 -11.66
C THR A 108 -19.39 -12.03 -10.71
N LYS A 109 -18.20 -12.58 -10.44
CA LYS A 109 -18.01 -13.77 -9.61
C LYS A 109 -17.54 -13.39 -8.22
N ILE A 110 -18.42 -13.52 -7.22
CA ILE A 110 -18.06 -13.29 -5.80
C ILE A 110 -16.94 -14.25 -5.35
N THR A 111 -17.02 -15.51 -5.74
CA THR A 111 -16.05 -16.56 -5.36
C THR A 111 -14.66 -16.35 -5.95
N PHE A 112 -14.49 -15.40 -6.88
CA PHE A 112 -13.20 -15.01 -7.43
C PHE A 112 -12.19 -14.67 -6.33
N TYR A 113 -12.61 -13.93 -5.28
CA TYR A 113 -11.71 -13.49 -4.21
C TYR A 113 -11.17 -14.61 -3.34
N ARG A 114 -11.87 -15.76 -3.27
CA ARG A 114 -11.39 -16.95 -2.55
C ARG A 114 -10.14 -17.57 -3.17
N THR A 115 -9.98 -17.41 -4.48
CA THR A 115 -8.94 -18.11 -5.26
C THR A 115 -8.16 -17.17 -6.18
N ARG A 116 -8.15 -15.86 -5.87
CA ARG A 116 -7.53 -14.84 -6.74
C ARG A 116 -6.03 -15.06 -6.96
N GLU A 117 -5.36 -15.67 -5.98
CA GLU A 117 -3.94 -16.00 -5.99
C GLU A 117 -3.62 -17.28 -6.77
N LYS A 118 -4.62 -18.09 -7.13
CA LYS A 118 -4.41 -19.44 -7.67
C LYS A 118 -3.51 -19.45 -8.90
N ASN A 119 -3.62 -18.44 -9.74
CA ASN A 119 -2.81 -18.29 -10.95
C ASN A 119 -1.36 -17.86 -10.65
N LEU A 120 -1.08 -17.36 -9.44
CA LEU A 120 0.25 -16.92 -9.01
C LEU A 120 0.99 -18.04 -8.26
N LEU A 121 0.26 -18.99 -7.67
CA LEU A 121 0.85 -20.11 -6.91
C LEU A 121 1.97 -20.87 -7.64
N PRO A 122 1.88 -21.17 -8.96
CA PRO A 122 2.94 -21.92 -9.65
C PRO A 122 4.31 -21.23 -9.69
N TYR A 123 4.35 -19.91 -9.48
CA TYR A 123 5.59 -19.12 -9.50
C TYR A 123 6.25 -19.02 -8.13
N PHE A 124 5.63 -19.55 -7.07
CA PHE A 124 6.16 -19.55 -5.73
C PHE A 124 6.41 -20.97 -5.23
N SER A 125 7.51 -21.12 -4.50
CA SER A 125 7.88 -22.32 -3.78
C SER A 125 8.15 -21.99 -2.32
N GLU A 126 7.93 -22.96 -1.45
CA GLU A 126 8.19 -22.83 -0.02
C GLU A 126 9.27 -23.85 0.39
N GLU A 127 10.28 -23.38 1.12
CA GLU A 127 11.29 -24.25 1.70
C GLU A 127 11.58 -23.86 3.15
N LYS A 128 11.17 -24.72 4.07
CA LYS A 128 11.19 -24.47 5.52
C LYS A 128 10.38 -23.19 5.81
N ASP A 129 11.03 -22.13 6.25
CA ASP A 129 10.37 -20.87 6.62
C ASP A 129 10.50 -19.76 5.55
N LEU A 130 10.93 -20.11 4.34
CA LEU A 130 11.12 -19.18 3.24
C LEU A 130 10.18 -19.50 2.09
N VAL A 131 9.31 -18.55 1.77
CA VAL A 131 8.55 -18.54 0.51
C VAL A 131 9.31 -17.67 -0.47
N PHE A 132 9.55 -18.17 -1.69
CA PHE A 132 10.31 -17.47 -2.72
C PHE A 132 9.73 -17.71 -4.11
N CYS A 133 9.96 -16.76 -5.00
CA CYS A 133 9.58 -16.85 -6.39
C CYS A 133 10.63 -17.66 -7.17
N ASN A 134 10.21 -18.75 -7.80
CA ASN A 134 11.09 -19.62 -8.59
C ASN A 134 11.17 -19.24 -10.07
N ASP A 135 10.29 -18.35 -10.54
CA ASP A 135 10.27 -17.82 -11.90
C ASP A 135 9.77 -16.37 -11.93
N VAL A 136 10.74 -15.44 -11.84
CA VAL A 136 10.51 -13.98 -11.84
C VAL A 136 9.95 -13.51 -13.19
N GLY A 137 10.45 -14.05 -14.30
CA GLY A 137 10.01 -13.66 -15.63
C GLY A 137 8.55 -14.04 -15.87
N GLY A 138 8.18 -15.26 -15.47
CA GLY A 138 6.84 -15.79 -15.59
C GLY A 138 5.82 -15.04 -14.73
N ILE A 139 6.12 -14.75 -13.47
CA ILE A 139 5.18 -13.99 -12.62
C ILE A 139 4.96 -12.57 -13.16
N LEU A 140 6.02 -11.91 -13.65
CA LEU A 140 5.92 -10.57 -14.23
C LEU A 140 5.03 -10.57 -15.47
N GLN A 141 5.17 -11.58 -16.33
CA GLN A 141 4.30 -11.73 -17.49
C GLN A 141 2.85 -12.03 -17.08
N GLN A 142 2.65 -12.90 -16.09
CA GLN A 142 1.33 -13.27 -15.58
C GLN A 142 0.55 -12.07 -15.01
N ILE A 143 1.24 -11.12 -14.37
CA ILE A 143 0.61 -9.89 -13.85
C ILE A 143 0.49 -8.77 -14.90
N GLY A 144 0.87 -9.02 -16.16
CA GLY A 144 0.63 -8.13 -17.29
C GLY A 144 1.85 -7.41 -17.86
N LEU A 145 3.08 -7.75 -17.44
CA LEU A 145 4.29 -7.19 -18.05
C LEU A 145 4.59 -7.88 -19.39
N LYS A 146 4.56 -7.13 -20.50
CA LYS A 146 4.78 -7.70 -21.85
C LYS A 146 6.16 -8.34 -22.04
N LYS A 147 7.21 -7.73 -21.47
CA LYS A 147 8.58 -8.20 -21.58
C LYS A 147 9.32 -7.92 -20.28
N TYR A 148 9.96 -8.95 -19.74
CA TYR A 148 10.87 -8.81 -18.61
C TYR A 148 12.28 -8.49 -19.10
N GLN A 149 12.89 -7.47 -18.51
CA GLN A 149 14.28 -7.07 -18.72
C GLN A 149 14.91 -6.86 -17.33
N PRO A 150 15.86 -7.69 -16.89
CA PRO A 150 16.42 -7.57 -15.54
C PRO A 150 16.99 -6.19 -15.22
N SER A 151 17.63 -5.54 -16.20
CA SER A 151 18.20 -4.18 -16.06
C SER A 151 17.18 -3.10 -15.71
N ASP A 152 15.89 -3.34 -15.93
CA ASP A 152 14.81 -2.41 -15.59
C ASP A 152 14.34 -2.56 -14.15
N TRP A 153 14.88 -3.53 -13.40
CA TRP A 153 14.47 -3.83 -12.03
C TRP A 153 15.68 -3.80 -11.10
N ARG A 154 15.41 -3.49 -9.83
CA ARG A 154 16.39 -3.61 -8.75
C ARG A 154 15.79 -4.43 -7.63
N LEU A 155 16.62 -5.28 -7.04
CA LEU A 155 16.25 -6.03 -5.86
C LEU A 155 16.37 -5.14 -4.62
N PHE A 156 15.32 -5.13 -3.80
CA PHE A 156 15.31 -4.50 -2.49
C PHE A 156 15.08 -5.56 -1.42
N ILE A 157 15.94 -5.55 -0.40
CA ILE A 157 15.83 -6.44 0.75
C ILE A 157 15.51 -5.59 1.96
N ASP A 158 14.38 -5.89 2.58
CA ASP A 158 13.99 -5.36 3.87
C ASP A 158 14.10 -6.48 4.90
N SER A 159 14.96 -6.28 5.88
CA SER A 159 15.18 -7.23 6.95
C SER A 159 14.95 -6.60 8.31
N SER A 160 14.30 -7.38 9.17
CA SER A 160 14.10 -7.04 10.57
C SER A 160 14.63 -8.17 11.46
N LYS A 161 14.59 -7.96 12.78
CA LYS A 161 14.90 -9.02 13.75
C LYS A 161 13.94 -10.21 13.68
N ARG A 162 12.80 -10.08 12.99
CA ARG A 162 11.73 -11.10 12.95
C ARG A 162 11.25 -11.40 11.54
N SER A 163 11.85 -10.85 10.49
CA SER A 163 11.39 -11.12 9.14
C SER A 163 12.43 -10.75 8.10
N LEU A 164 12.35 -11.40 6.96
CA LEU A 164 13.12 -11.08 5.77
C LEU A 164 12.14 -10.96 4.60
N LYS A 165 12.22 -9.85 3.87
CA LYS A 165 11.39 -9.55 2.70
C LYS A 165 12.29 -9.15 1.55
N CYS A 166 12.03 -9.72 0.38
CA CYS A 166 12.70 -9.36 -0.86
C CYS A 166 11.64 -8.92 -1.86
N VAL A 167 11.87 -7.76 -2.46
CA VAL A 167 10.91 -7.07 -3.31
C VAL A 167 11.64 -6.53 -4.54
N LEU A 168 11.06 -6.73 -5.72
CA LEU A 168 11.52 -6.10 -6.95
C LEU A 168 10.90 -4.73 -7.11
N LEU A 169 11.75 -3.75 -7.45
CA LEU A 169 11.36 -2.38 -7.73
C LEU A 169 11.72 -2.04 -9.17
N HIS A 170 10.78 -1.49 -9.94
CA HIS A 170 11.07 -1.04 -11.29
C HIS A 170 11.86 0.28 -11.28
N ASN A 171 12.89 0.37 -12.10
CA ASN A 171 13.72 1.56 -12.29
C ASN A 171 12.85 2.67 -12.91
N GLY A 172 12.56 3.71 -12.14
CA GLY A 172 11.63 4.78 -12.52
C GLY A 172 10.18 4.60 -12.03
N ASN A 173 9.92 3.65 -11.12
CA ASN A 173 8.65 3.51 -10.39
C ASN A 173 7.38 3.46 -11.27
N LYS A 174 7.51 2.96 -12.51
CA LYS A 174 6.37 2.83 -13.44
C LYS A 174 5.39 1.75 -13.00
N TYR A 175 5.89 0.73 -12.29
CA TYR A 175 5.11 -0.38 -11.77
C TYR A 175 5.20 -0.42 -10.25
N GLY A 176 4.19 -1.03 -9.64
CA GLY A 176 4.20 -1.33 -8.21
C GLY A 176 5.34 -2.28 -7.84
N SER A 177 5.71 -2.28 -6.56
CA SER A 177 6.72 -3.17 -6.01
C SER A 177 6.20 -4.61 -5.96
N ILE A 178 7.04 -5.59 -6.31
CA ILE A 178 6.61 -6.99 -6.42
C ILE A 178 7.36 -7.85 -5.40
N PRO A 179 6.67 -8.42 -4.41
CA PRO A 179 7.30 -9.34 -3.46
C PRO A 179 7.76 -10.61 -4.16
N ILE A 180 9.04 -10.97 -3.98
CA ILE A 180 9.62 -12.18 -4.56
C ILE A 180 10.13 -13.16 -3.51
N ALA A 181 10.36 -12.73 -2.27
CA ALA A 181 10.62 -13.66 -1.17
C ALA A 181 10.16 -13.08 0.17
N HIS A 182 9.72 -13.97 1.06
CA HIS A 182 9.26 -13.61 2.40
C HIS A 182 9.55 -14.72 3.40
N SER A 183 9.96 -14.32 4.60
CA SER A 183 10.06 -15.17 5.78
C SER A 183 9.73 -14.37 7.04
N THR A 184 9.05 -15.01 7.99
CA THR A 184 8.73 -14.47 9.33
C THR A 184 9.64 -15.01 10.44
N THR A 185 10.61 -15.87 10.09
CA THR A 185 11.54 -16.45 11.07
C THR A 185 12.99 -16.10 10.74
N LEU A 186 13.32 -15.99 9.45
CA LEU A 186 14.65 -15.61 9.00
C LEU A 186 14.91 -14.14 9.32
N LYS A 187 16.15 -13.89 9.75
CA LYS A 187 16.68 -12.57 10.09
C LYS A 187 17.77 -12.18 9.11
N GLU A 188 18.19 -10.92 9.18
CA GLU A 188 19.38 -10.43 8.50
C GLU A 188 20.63 -11.15 9.00
N ALA A 189 21.03 -12.18 8.26
CA ALA A 189 22.27 -12.90 8.44
C ALA A 189 22.80 -13.28 7.08
N TYR A 190 24.11 -13.23 6.89
CA TYR A 190 24.74 -13.46 5.59
C TYR A 190 24.30 -14.80 4.97
N ALA A 191 24.25 -15.88 5.76
CA ALA A 191 23.81 -17.19 5.31
C ALA A 191 22.34 -17.19 4.83
N ASN A 192 21.46 -16.44 5.51
CA ASN A 192 20.05 -16.35 5.11
C ASN A 192 19.89 -15.54 3.82
N ILE A 193 20.60 -14.41 3.70
CA ILE A 193 20.58 -13.60 2.48
C ILE A 193 21.12 -14.43 1.31
N SER A 194 22.26 -15.10 1.50
CA SER A 194 22.84 -16.00 0.49
C SER A 194 21.85 -17.08 0.06
N LYS A 195 21.15 -17.71 1.02
CA LYS A 195 20.09 -18.68 0.73
C LYS A 195 18.99 -18.07 -0.13
N VAL A 196 18.52 -16.86 0.19
CA VAL A 196 17.49 -16.19 -0.62
C VAL A 196 17.99 -15.90 -2.03
N MET A 197 19.20 -15.35 -2.18
CA MET A 197 19.79 -15.03 -3.49
C MET A 197 19.91 -16.26 -4.40
N GLU A 198 20.29 -17.40 -3.83
CA GLU A 198 20.33 -18.68 -4.55
C GLU A 198 18.93 -19.10 -5.02
N LYS A 199 17.94 -19.03 -4.11
CA LYS A 199 16.57 -19.50 -4.37
C LYS A 199 15.84 -18.65 -5.42
N ILE A 200 16.07 -17.33 -5.43
CA ILE A 200 15.52 -16.42 -6.45
C ILE A 200 16.37 -16.37 -7.72
N LYS A 201 17.44 -17.17 -7.83
CA LYS A 201 18.36 -17.22 -8.97
C LYS A 201 18.91 -15.83 -9.33
N TYR A 202 19.35 -15.07 -8.33
CA TYR A 202 19.74 -13.66 -8.49
C TYR A 202 20.76 -13.42 -9.61
N GLU A 203 21.69 -14.36 -9.82
CA GLU A 203 22.70 -14.30 -10.88
C GLU A 203 22.11 -14.25 -12.30
N GLU A 204 20.92 -14.80 -12.53
CA GLU A 204 20.22 -14.74 -13.82
C GLU A 204 19.57 -13.37 -14.10
N HIS A 205 19.65 -12.44 -13.15
CA HIS A 205 18.93 -11.16 -13.16
C HIS A 205 19.84 -9.94 -12.96
N LYS A 206 21.16 -10.11 -13.11
CA LYS A 206 22.15 -9.02 -13.03
C LYS A 206 22.25 -8.18 -14.29
#